data_AF-A0A2D6XCI7-F1
#
_entry.id   AF-A0A2D6XCI7-F1
#
_cell.length_a   1.000
_cell.length_b   1.000
_cell.length_c   1.000
_cell.angle_alpha   90.00
_cell.angle_beta   90.00
_cell.angle_gamma   90.00
#
_symmetry.space_group_name_H-M   'P 1'
#
loop_
_entity.id
_entity.type
_entity.pdbx_description
1 polymer ?
#
loop_
_entity_poly.entity_id
_entity_poly.type
_entity_poly.pdbx_seq_one_letter_code
_entity_poly.pdbx_strand_id
1 'polypeptide(L)'
;MTVYKLVSVWMAKDRCSCVVSGQGMVAYSVGEWAYPPQWLWERGYGLVAFRDRESAVGYVRRTENYYRGWELWESVGENEISPLPRRRFLEAVMDRGERAWWDEDVGLAWPYGTVMFESLRIERELAW
;
A
#
# COMPACT_ATOMS: atom_id res chain seq x y z
N MET A 1 -2.26 13.97 -7.74
CA MET A 1 -2.27 13.02 -8.87
C MET A 1 -3.29 11.93 -8.61
N THR A 2 -4.13 11.56 -9.59
CA THR A 2 -5.04 10.41 -9.44
C THR A 2 -4.25 9.10 -9.48
N VAL A 3 -4.48 8.24 -8.49
CA VAL A 3 -3.81 6.95 -8.30
C VAL A 3 -4.79 5.92 -7.73
N TYR A 4 -4.36 4.66 -7.63
CA TYR A 4 -5.20 3.54 -7.25
C TYR A 4 -4.63 2.83 -6.03
N LYS A 5 -5.35 2.91 -4.90
CA LYS A 5 -4.93 2.34 -3.63
C LYS A 5 -5.67 1.02 -3.39
N LEU A 6 -4.92 0.00 -3.00
CA LEU A 6 -5.48 -1.21 -2.43
C LEU A 6 -5.47 -1.10 -0.90
N VAL A 7 -6.60 -1.38 -0.28
CA VAL A 7 -6.76 -1.42 1.18
C VAL A 7 -7.33 -2.76 1.59
N SER A 8 -7.00 -3.24 2.78
CA SER A 8 -7.62 -4.40 3.42
C SER A 8 -8.55 -3.93 4.52
N VAL A 9 -9.71 -4.58 4.65
CA VAL A 9 -10.61 -4.34 5.78
C VAL A 9 -10.18 -5.22 6.95
N TRP A 10 -9.67 -4.63 8.02
CA TRP A 10 -9.35 -5.36 9.25
C TRP A 10 -10.42 -5.10 10.31
N MET A 11 -10.88 -6.17 10.97
CA MET A 11 -11.85 -6.20 12.07
C MET A 11 -12.88 -5.05 12.06
N ALA A 12 -13.80 -5.10 11.09
CA ALA A 12 -15.08 -4.42 11.13
C ALA A 12 -15.11 -2.88 11.16
N LYS A 13 -14.06 -2.14 10.76
CA LYS A 13 -14.21 -0.74 10.25
C LYS A 13 -12.98 -0.03 9.70
N ASP A 14 -11.75 -0.50 9.95
CA ASP A 14 -10.57 0.28 9.57
C ASP A 14 -9.98 -0.21 8.25
N ARG A 15 -10.06 0.63 7.21
CA ARG A 15 -9.41 0.40 5.92
C ARG A 15 -7.93 0.63 6.09
N CYS A 16 -7.14 -0.45 6.04
CA CYS A 16 -5.71 -0.39 6.27
C CYS A 16 -4.93 -0.71 5.00
N SER A 17 -3.68 -0.25 4.89
CA SER A 17 -2.80 -0.61 3.77
C SER A 17 -2.66 -2.14 3.64
N CYS A 18 -2.91 -2.70 2.46
CA CYS A 18 -3.13 -4.13 2.27
C CYS A 18 -1.89 -5.05 2.38
N VAL A 19 -0.69 -4.48 2.46
CA VAL A 19 0.60 -5.20 2.45
C VAL A 19 1.35 -5.07 3.79
N VAL A 20 0.79 -4.33 4.75
CA VAL A 20 1.54 -3.83 5.92
C VAL A 20 0.73 -4.09 7.20
N SER A 21 1.24 -4.90 8.13
CA SER A 21 0.68 -5.14 9.48
C SER A 21 1.47 -4.41 10.58
N GLY A 22 0.97 -4.44 11.82
CA GLY A 22 1.70 -3.89 12.97
C GLY A 22 2.01 -2.39 12.86
N GLN A 23 3.24 -1.98 13.19
CA GLN A 23 3.64 -0.57 13.33
C GLN A 23 3.73 0.21 12.02
N GLY A 24 3.67 -0.46 10.86
CA GLY A 24 3.61 0.19 9.56
C GLY A 24 2.18 0.46 9.07
N MET A 25 1.17 -0.03 9.80
CA MET A 25 -0.22 0.06 9.38
C MET A 25 -0.69 1.51 9.32
N VAL A 26 -1.38 1.86 8.24
CA VAL A 26 -1.99 3.18 8.02
C VAL A 26 -3.46 2.97 7.76
N ALA A 27 -4.30 3.61 8.58
CA ALA A 27 -5.74 3.65 8.41
C ALA A 27 -6.11 4.77 7.43
N TYR A 28 -7.12 4.50 6.60
CA TYR A 28 -7.64 5.43 5.60
C TYR A 28 -9.11 5.70 5.88
N SER A 29 -9.47 6.98 5.93
CA SER A 29 -10.84 7.46 5.92
C SER A 29 -11.16 8.11 4.57
N VAL A 30 -12.40 7.98 4.12
CA VAL A 30 -12.85 8.58 2.85
C VAL A 30 -12.81 10.10 2.97
N GLY A 31 -12.10 10.75 2.04
CA GLY A 31 -11.97 12.20 2.02
C GLY A 31 -10.97 12.77 3.04
N GLU A 32 -10.22 11.94 3.76
CA GLU A 32 -9.16 12.39 4.68
C GLU A 32 -7.76 12.01 4.18
N TRP A 33 -6.80 12.92 4.40
CA TRP A 33 -5.41 12.67 4.09
C TRP A 33 -4.79 11.70 5.10
N ALA A 34 -4.25 10.60 4.58
CA ALA A 34 -3.41 9.69 5.33
C ALA A 34 -1.93 10.03 5.13
N TYR A 35 -1.13 9.74 6.15
CA TYR A 35 0.31 9.96 6.18
C TYR A 35 1.03 8.69 6.64
N PRO A 36 2.26 8.43 6.18
CA PRO A 36 3.06 7.32 6.69
C PRO A 36 3.36 7.55 8.18
N PRO A 37 3.54 6.48 8.97
CA PRO A 37 4.11 6.60 10.30
C PRO A 37 5.46 7.33 10.23
N GLN A 38 5.70 8.24 11.19
CA GLN A 38 6.91 9.09 11.18
C GLN A 38 8.20 8.28 11.03
N TRP A 39 8.29 7.13 11.69
CA TRP A 39 9.49 6.29 11.62
C TRP A 39 9.76 5.72 10.22
N LEU A 40 8.72 5.47 9.41
CA LEU A 40 8.84 5.06 8.01
C LEU A 40 9.26 6.24 7.14
N TRP A 41 8.65 7.40 7.39
CA TRP A 41 8.97 8.63 6.70
C TRP A 41 10.45 9.01 6.83
N GLU A 42 10.99 8.98 8.05
CA GLU A 42 12.40 9.24 8.35
C GLU A 42 13.37 8.28 7.64
N ARG A 43 12.86 7.13 7.18
CA ARG A 43 13.62 6.11 6.43
C ARG A 43 13.42 6.21 4.91
N GLY A 44 12.71 7.23 4.44
CA GLY A 44 12.43 7.48 3.03
C GLY A 44 11.24 6.71 2.47
N TYR A 45 10.35 6.21 3.33
CA TYR A 45 9.12 5.52 2.91
C TYR A 45 7.89 6.40 3.10
N GLY A 46 7.16 6.58 2.00
CA GLY A 46 5.83 7.15 1.97
C GLY A 46 4.72 6.11 1.87
N LEU A 47 3.56 6.57 1.42
CA LEU A 47 2.41 5.72 1.14
C LEU A 47 2.43 5.26 -0.32
N VAL A 48 2.26 3.94 -0.51
CA VAL A 48 2.27 3.36 -1.85
C VAL A 48 0.88 3.22 -2.46
N ALA A 49 0.81 3.41 -3.76
CA ALA A 49 -0.36 3.20 -4.61
C ALA A 49 0.08 2.69 -5.99
N PHE A 50 -0.87 2.36 -6.86
CA PHE A 50 -0.62 2.10 -8.27
C PHE A 50 -0.92 3.33 -9.10
N ARG A 51 -0.09 3.58 -10.12
CA ARG A 51 -0.22 4.69 -11.05
C ARG A 51 -1.48 4.57 -11.90
N ASP A 52 -1.87 3.35 -12.23
CA ASP A 52 -3.02 3.04 -13.07
C ASP A 52 -3.83 1.85 -12.53
N ARG A 53 -5.11 1.82 -12.93
CA ARG A 53 -6.07 0.82 -12.47
C ARG A 53 -5.68 -0.59 -12.91
N GLU A 54 -5.16 -0.73 -14.13
CA GLU A 54 -4.80 -2.02 -14.72
C GLU A 54 -3.71 -2.72 -13.89
N SER A 55 -2.68 -1.97 -13.48
CA SER A 55 -1.61 -2.46 -12.62
C SER A 55 -2.13 -2.89 -11.25
N ALA A 56 -3.05 -2.12 -10.66
CA ALA A 56 -3.69 -2.46 -9.39
C ALA A 56 -4.49 -3.77 -9.50
N VAL A 57 -5.39 -3.86 -10.49
CA VAL A 57 -6.22 -5.05 -10.73
C VAL A 57 -5.36 -6.27 -11.06
N GLY A 58 -4.33 -6.08 -11.89
CA GLY A 58 -3.39 -7.13 -12.25
C GLY A 58 -2.56 -7.60 -11.05
N TYR A 59 -2.26 -6.74 -10.08
CA TYR A 59 -1.67 -7.15 -8.82
C TYR A 59 -2.65 -8.01 -8.02
N VAL A 60 -3.89 -7.55 -7.80
CA VAL A 60 -4.83 -8.32 -6.98
C VAL A 60 -5.15 -9.70 -7.56
N ARG A 61 -5.39 -9.80 -8.87
CA ARG A 61 -5.66 -11.10 -9.53
C ARG A 61 -4.51 -12.10 -9.37
N ARG A 62 -3.27 -11.62 -9.28
CA ARG A 62 -2.09 -12.48 -9.04
C ARG A 62 -1.98 -12.91 -7.58
N THR A 63 -2.56 -12.16 -6.65
CA THR A 63 -2.44 -12.40 -5.20
C THR A 63 -3.76 -12.85 -4.55
N GLU A 64 -4.85 -13.00 -5.30
CA GLU A 64 -6.20 -13.29 -4.81
C GLU A 64 -6.29 -14.61 -4.02
N ASN A 65 -5.47 -15.60 -4.39
CA ASN A 65 -5.39 -16.86 -3.67
C ASN A 65 -4.85 -16.72 -2.22
N TYR A 66 -4.15 -15.61 -1.93
CA TYR A 66 -3.47 -15.38 -0.66
C TYR A 66 -4.20 -14.34 0.21
N TYR A 67 -4.90 -13.39 -0.40
CA TYR A 67 -5.52 -12.27 0.32
C TYR A 67 -6.98 -12.07 -0.13
N ARG A 68 -7.91 -12.44 0.74
CA ARG A 68 -9.33 -12.12 0.59
C ARG A 68 -9.65 -10.80 1.29
N GLY A 69 -10.55 -10.00 0.71
CA GLY A 69 -11.07 -8.78 1.34
C GLY A 69 -10.26 -7.51 1.07
N TRP A 70 -9.58 -7.43 -0.08
CA TRP A 70 -9.03 -6.18 -0.56
C TRP A 70 -10.11 -5.34 -1.26
N GLU A 71 -10.09 -4.05 -1.01
CA GLU A 71 -10.89 -3.05 -1.71
C GLU A 71 -9.96 -2.22 -2.62
N LEU A 72 -10.42 -1.89 -3.82
CA LEU A 72 -9.72 -0.98 -4.72
C LEU A 72 -10.35 0.41 -4.63
N TRP A 73 -9.53 1.42 -4.41
CA TRP A 73 -9.96 2.79 -4.26
C TRP A 73 -9.29 3.70 -5.29
N GLU A 74 -10.08 4.56 -5.91
CA GLU A 74 -9.59 5.77 -6.56
C GLU A 74 -9.12 6.75 -5.47
N SER A 75 -7.93 7.31 -5.65
CA SER A 75 -7.25 8.12 -4.65
C SER A 75 -6.53 9.30 -5.28
N VAL A 76 -6.22 10.30 -4.47
CA VAL A 76 -5.34 11.41 -4.82
C VAL A 76 -4.06 11.30 -4.00
N GLY A 77 -2.91 11.37 -4.68
CA GLY A 77 -1.60 11.49 -4.04
C GLY A 77 -0.95 12.85 -4.24
N GLU A 78 -0.26 13.33 -3.22
CA GLU A 78 0.53 14.57 -3.22
C GLU A 78 2.00 14.27 -2.90
N ASN A 79 2.89 15.06 -3.51
CA ASN A 79 4.35 14.95 -3.37
C ASN A 79 4.87 13.54 -3.68
N GLU A 80 4.86 13.17 -4.97
CA GLU A 80 5.41 11.88 -5.42
C GLU A 80 6.89 11.75 -5.02
N ILE A 81 7.24 10.63 -4.42
CA ILE A 81 8.59 10.29 -4.00
C ILE A 81 9.24 9.46 -5.09
N SER A 82 10.33 10.00 -5.65
CA SER A 82 11.09 9.35 -6.70
C SER A 82 12.59 9.57 -6.49
N PRO A 83 13.44 8.54 -6.72
CA PRO A 83 13.08 7.16 -7.07
C PRO A 83 12.47 6.40 -5.88
N LEU A 84 11.75 5.30 -6.16
CA LEU A 84 11.26 4.43 -5.09
C LEU A 84 12.44 3.84 -4.29
N PRO A 85 12.37 3.82 -2.95
CA PRO A 85 13.39 3.18 -2.12
C PRO A 85 13.41 1.66 -2.37
N ARG A 86 14.49 0.97 -1.98
CA ARG A 86 14.58 -0.49 -2.13
C ARG A 86 13.49 -1.18 -1.29
N ARG A 87 12.72 -2.12 -1.85
CA ARG A 87 11.62 -2.79 -1.12
C ARG A 87 12.09 -3.58 0.11
N ARG A 88 13.26 -4.23 0.01
CA ARG A 88 13.88 -5.08 1.08
C ARG A 88 13.92 -4.47 2.47
N PHE A 89 14.08 -3.16 2.58
CA PHE A 89 14.18 -2.53 3.89
C PHE A 89 12.81 -2.38 4.55
N LEU A 90 11.72 -2.27 3.79
CA LEU A 90 10.36 -2.34 4.35
C LEU A 90 10.10 -3.74 4.94
N GLU A 91 10.50 -4.80 4.22
CA GLU A 91 10.37 -6.19 4.69
C GLU A 91 11.14 -6.43 5.99
N ALA A 92 12.41 -6.02 6.05
CA ALA A 92 13.27 -6.24 7.22
C ALA A 92 12.85 -5.43 8.46
N VAL A 93 12.17 -4.29 8.29
CA VAL A 93 11.73 -3.45 9.42
C VAL A 93 10.35 -3.90 9.95
N MET A 94 9.52 -4.47 9.08
CA MET A 94 8.21 -5.02 9.43
C MET A 94 8.30 -6.39 10.13
N ASP A 95 9.37 -7.16 9.89
CA ASP A 95 9.59 -8.51 10.45
C ASP A 95 10.07 -8.52 11.91
N ARG A 96 10.11 -7.37 12.62
CA ARG A 96 10.50 -7.30 14.05
C ARG A 96 9.43 -7.79 15.04
N GLY A 97 8.48 -8.63 14.60
CA GLY A 97 7.50 -9.24 15.51
C GLY A 97 6.42 -10.09 14.86
N GLU A 98 6.16 -9.94 13.55
CA GLU A 98 5.22 -10.77 12.83
C GLU A 98 5.84 -11.15 11.49
N ARG A 99 5.91 -12.46 11.21
CA ARG A 99 6.37 -12.98 9.91
C ARG A 99 5.68 -12.20 8.80
N ALA A 100 6.46 -11.44 8.05
CA ALA A 100 5.99 -10.89 6.80
C ALA A 100 5.78 -12.08 5.84
N TRP A 101 4.55 -12.59 5.76
CA TRP A 101 4.17 -13.72 4.89
C TRP A 101 4.20 -13.26 3.44
N TRP A 102 5.39 -13.15 2.86
CA TRP A 102 5.58 -12.87 1.44
C TRP A 102 6.54 -13.92 0.89
N ASP A 103 6.09 -14.63 -0.14
CA ASP A 103 6.85 -15.65 -0.87
C ASP A 103 8.25 -15.14 -1.19
N GLU A 104 9.28 -15.93 -0.86
CA GLU A 104 10.69 -15.63 -1.19
C GLU A 104 10.91 -15.49 -2.71
N ASP A 105 9.95 -15.96 -3.51
CA ASP A 105 9.94 -15.89 -4.98
C ASP A 105 9.32 -14.61 -5.57
N VAL A 106 8.68 -13.72 -4.78
CA VAL A 106 8.09 -12.46 -5.31
C VAL A 106 9.09 -11.30 -5.35
N GLY A 107 10.32 -11.55 -5.78
CA GLY A 107 11.34 -10.55 -6.11
C GLY A 107 11.64 -9.50 -5.03
N LEU A 108 12.55 -8.57 -5.31
CA LEU A 108 12.91 -7.47 -4.39
C LEU A 108 12.37 -6.12 -4.87
N ALA A 109 11.60 -6.17 -5.95
CA ALA A 109 11.15 -5.04 -6.72
C ALA A 109 9.73 -4.69 -6.34
N TRP A 110 9.40 -3.41 -6.36
CA TRP A 110 8.01 -2.99 -6.26
C TRP A 110 7.17 -3.62 -7.38
N PRO A 111 5.90 -3.99 -7.11
CA PRO A 111 4.98 -4.37 -8.18
C PRO A 111 4.97 -3.33 -9.30
N TYR A 112 4.86 -3.79 -10.54
CA TYR A 112 4.76 -2.89 -11.69
C TYR A 112 3.66 -1.85 -11.48
N GLY A 113 3.94 -0.61 -11.88
CA GLY A 113 3.02 0.53 -11.71
C GLY A 113 2.97 1.09 -10.28
N THR A 114 3.75 0.57 -9.33
CA THR A 114 3.82 1.15 -7.98
C THR A 114 4.42 2.56 -8.02
N VAL A 115 3.81 3.45 -7.26
CA VAL A 115 4.23 4.82 -6.99
C VAL A 115 4.12 5.09 -5.50
N MET A 116 4.86 6.07 -5.00
CA MET A 116 4.92 6.41 -3.58
C MET A 116 4.72 7.90 -3.39
N PHE A 117 3.98 8.29 -2.35
CA PHE A 117 3.61 9.67 -2.06
C PHE A 117 3.84 9.98 -0.58
N GLU A 118 4.05 11.25 -0.27
CA GLU A 118 4.05 11.73 1.12
C GLU A 118 2.68 11.55 1.78
N SER A 119 1.61 11.83 1.03
CA SER A 119 0.24 11.71 1.51
C SER A 119 -0.66 11.12 0.43
N LEU A 120 -1.69 10.39 0.87
CA LEU A 120 -2.72 9.81 0.02
C LEU A 120 -4.08 10.06 0.65
N ARG A 121 -5.08 10.32 -0.17
CA ARG A 121 -6.48 10.41 0.25
C ARG A 121 -7.32 9.50 -0.64
N ILE A 122 -8.08 8.60 -0.01
CA ILE A 122 -9.03 7.74 -0.75
C ILE A 122 -10.33 8.51 -0.98
N GLU A 123 -10.87 8.41 -2.18
CA GLU A 123 -12.05 9.18 -2.61
C GLU A 123 -13.26 8.26 -2.81
N ARG A 124 -13.08 7.20 -3.60
CA ARG A 124 -14.19 6.35 -4.04
C ARG A 124 -13.74 4.92 -4.27
N GLU A 125 -14.52 3.97 -3.75
CA GLU A 125 -14.35 2.55 -4.00
C GLU A 125 -14.70 2.21 -5.45
N LEU A 126 -13.92 1.31 -6.05
CA LEU A 126 -14.10 0.81 -7.41
C LEU A 126 -14.36 -0.68 -7.38
N ALA A 127 -15.29 -1.15 -8.23
CA ALA A 127 -15.39 -2.58 -8.54
C ALA A 127 -14.19 -3.02 -9.39
N TRP A 128 -13.72 -4.27 -9.21
CA TRP A 128 -12.57 -4.80 -9.94
C TRP A 128 -12.62 -6.32 -10.14
#